data_AF-A0A2S7WMJ5-F1
#
_entry.id   AF-A0A2S7WMJ5-F1
#
_cell.length_a   1.000
_cell.length_b   1.000
_cell.length_c   1.000
_cell.angle_alpha   90.00
_cell.angle_beta   90.00
_cell.angle_gamma   90.00
#
_symmetry.space_group_name_H-M   'P 1'
#
loop_
_entity.id
_entity.type
_entity.pdbx_description
1 polymer ?
#
loop_
_entity_poly.entity_id
_entity_poly.type
_entity_poly.pdbx_seq_one_letter_code
_entity_poly.pdbx_strand_id
1 'polypeptide(L)'
;MKKLLYTLLAVILLTSCTSQKNSEEFIKATEGRYLFNANEVIEIYFEDGIMHAKWRGNDDIELLKINDSSFYMKELNEKMLFVSEPKMHIKLAKKTEHKDVKYHFKKMNADEKTPSEYFKAKEFDKALIAFKKIQKEDSLNPVIRQWTINRLGYNFIRNDNFDSALEVFKINAALYPKSSNVFNSLGEIYYLKKDTVNAIDNFKKSLAINPENRNSKRFIKKLTKNK
;
A
#
# COMPACT_ATOMS: atom_id res chain seq x y z
N MET A 1 -33.95 67.63 -32.28
CA MET A 1 -33.04 67.42 -31.12
C MET A 1 -33.49 66.16 -30.37
N LYS A 2 -32.94 64.98 -30.69
CA LYS A 2 -33.24 63.72 -29.99
C LYS A 2 -32.06 63.42 -29.06
N LYS A 3 -32.30 63.43 -27.74
CA LYS A 3 -31.31 63.02 -26.73
C LYS A 3 -31.29 61.49 -26.67
N LEU A 4 -30.17 60.90 -27.07
CA LEU A 4 -29.90 59.47 -26.88
C LEU A 4 -29.37 59.28 -25.45
N LEU A 5 -30.14 58.56 -24.63
CA LEU A 5 -29.75 58.19 -23.27
C LEU A 5 -29.02 56.84 -23.37
N TYR A 6 -27.70 56.84 -23.26
CA TYR A 6 -26.91 55.61 -23.15
C TYR A 6 -26.90 55.16 -21.69
N THR A 7 -27.67 54.11 -21.37
CA THR A 7 -27.55 53.38 -20.12
C THR A 7 -26.29 52.52 -20.16
N LEU A 8 -25.32 52.87 -19.33
CA LEU A 8 -24.08 52.13 -19.11
C LEU A 8 -24.41 50.83 -18.35
N LEU A 9 -24.47 49.70 -19.06
CA LEU A 9 -24.65 48.38 -18.46
C LEU A 9 -23.32 47.96 -17.82
N ALA A 10 -23.18 48.17 -16.50
CA ALA A 10 -22.04 47.69 -15.73
C ALA A 10 -22.11 46.17 -15.61
N VAL A 11 -21.35 45.46 -16.45
CA VAL A 11 -21.16 44.01 -16.35
C VAL A 11 -20.22 43.75 -15.16
N ILE A 12 -20.79 43.35 -14.04
CA ILE A 12 -20.03 42.86 -12.88
C ILE A 12 -19.50 41.47 -13.23
N LEU A 13 -18.24 41.42 -13.70
CA LEU A 13 -17.48 40.17 -13.80
C LEU A 13 -17.14 39.70 -12.37
N LEU A 14 -17.99 38.84 -11.80
CA LEU A 14 -17.62 38.06 -10.62
C LEU A 14 -16.50 37.10 -11.02
N THR A 15 -15.26 37.52 -10.81
CA THR A 15 -14.12 36.62 -10.84
C THR A 15 -14.27 35.69 -9.63
N SER A 16 -14.81 34.51 -9.86
CA SER A 16 -14.74 33.43 -8.88
C SER A 16 -13.29 32.95 -8.80
N CYS A 17 -12.42 33.74 -8.17
CA CYS A 17 -11.15 33.23 -7.69
C CYS A 17 -11.49 32.17 -6.64
N THR A 18 -11.47 30.91 -7.02
CA THR A 18 -11.55 29.81 -6.05
C THR A 18 -10.37 30.01 -5.10
N SER A 19 -10.66 30.32 -3.83
CA SER A 19 -9.62 30.42 -2.81
C SER A 19 -8.82 29.12 -2.81
N GLN A 20 -7.50 29.25 -2.88
CA GLN A 20 -6.59 28.11 -2.76
C GLN A 20 -6.73 27.44 -1.39
N LYS A 21 -7.14 28.19 -0.36
CA LYS A 21 -7.37 27.69 1.00
C LYS A 21 -8.71 26.97 1.13
N ASN A 22 -8.74 25.95 1.99
CA ASN A 22 -9.91 25.13 2.28
C ASN A 22 -10.62 25.58 3.57
N SER A 23 -11.92 25.29 3.67
CA SER A 23 -12.70 25.59 4.87
C SER A 23 -12.28 24.68 6.03
N GLU A 24 -12.41 25.17 7.27
CA GLU A 24 -12.09 24.37 8.47
C GLU A 24 -12.91 23.08 8.56
N GLU A 25 -14.18 23.12 8.14
CA GLU A 25 -15.06 21.95 8.13
C GLU A 25 -14.52 20.88 7.18
N PHE A 26 -14.12 21.28 5.97
CA PHE A 26 -13.54 20.36 4.99
C PHE A 26 -12.21 19.79 5.49
N ILE A 27 -11.34 20.62 6.07
CA ILE A 27 -10.07 20.20 6.65
C ILE A 27 -10.30 19.12 7.71
N LYS A 28 -11.15 19.38 8.71
CA LYS A 28 -11.47 18.42 9.78
C LYS A 28 -12.07 17.13 9.22
N ALA A 29 -12.93 17.22 8.20
CA ALA A 29 -13.57 16.06 7.61
C ALA A 29 -12.60 15.21 6.76
N THR A 30 -11.60 15.81 6.11
CA THR A 30 -10.72 15.15 5.14
C THR A 30 -9.34 14.79 5.69
N GLU A 31 -8.82 15.48 6.69
CA GLU A 31 -7.53 15.16 7.28
C GLU A 31 -7.51 13.72 7.84
N GLY A 32 -6.43 12.99 7.55
CA GLY A 32 -6.21 11.66 8.06
C GLY A 32 -5.70 10.66 7.02
N ARG A 33 -5.76 9.39 7.39
CA ARG A 33 -5.11 8.30 6.66
C ARG A 33 -6.10 7.58 5.75
N TYR A 34 -5.68 7.25 4.54
CA TYR A 34 -6.50 6.59 3.52
C TYR A 34 -5.78 5.37 2.95
N LEU A 35 -6.47 4.23 2.86
CA LEU A 35 -5.92 3.01 2.25
C LEU A 35 -5.80 3.19 0.74
N PHE A 36 -4.59 3.48 0.26
CA PHE A 36 -4.27 3.51 -1.17
C PHE A 36 -4.42 2.12 -1.79
N ASN A 37 -3.98 1.10 -1.05
CA ASN A 37 -4.30 -0.31 -1.31
C ASN A 37 -4.38 -1.06 0.03
N ALA A 38 -4.50 -2.39 -0.01
CA ALA A 38 -4.66 -3.22 1.18
C ALA A 38 -3.47 -3.14 2.19
N ASN A 39 -2.34 -2.53 1.81
CA ASN A 39 -1.12 -2.48 2.60
C ASN A 39 -0.32 -1.17 2.50
N GLU A 40 -0.85 -0.16 1.79
CA GLU A 40 -0.23 1.16 1.62
C GLU A 40 -1.23 2.25 2.00
N VAL A 41 -0.71 3.33 2.59
CA VAL A 41 -1.48 4.46 3.11
C VAL A 41 -1.05 5.74 2.39
N ILE A 42 -2.01 6.59 2.08
CA ILE A 42 -1.80 8.03 1.83
C ILE A 42 -2.33 8.77 3.05
N GLU A 43 -1.50 9.61 3.67
CA GLU A 43 -1.93 10.49 4.75
C GLU A 43 -2.19 11.88 4.17
N ILE A 44 -3.39 12.43 4.39
CA ILE A 44 -3.77 13.79 3.99
C ILE A 44 -3.68 14.69 5.22
N TYR A 45 -3.03 15.83 5.08
CA TYR A 45 -2.93 16.88 6.10
C TYR A 45 -2.99 18.26 5.46
N PHE A 46 -3.04 19.30 6.27
CA PHE A 46 -3.10 20.69 5.78
C PHE A 46 -2.07 21.58 6.44
N GLU A 47 -1.49 22.48 5.65
CA GLU A 47 -0.60 23.56 6.11
C GLU A 47 -1.13 24.88 5.53
N ASP A 48 -1.39 25.88 6.38
CA ASP A 48 -2.01 27.16 6.01
C ASP A 48 -3.31 27.06 5.18
N GLY A 49 -4.04 25.94 5.33
CA GLY A 49 -5.28 25.62 4.61
C GLY A 49 -5.07 25.01 3.22
N ILE A 50 -3.82 24.77 2.82
CA ILE A 50 -3.41 24.06 1.60
C ILE A 50 -3.33 22.56 1.92
N MET A 51 -3.74 21.71 0.99
CA MET A 51 -3.76 20.26 1.17
C MET A 51 -2.41 19.65 0.80
N HIS A 52 -1.88 18.82 1.69
CA HIS A 52 -0.65 18.06 1.49
C HIS A 52 -0.91 16.56 1.70
N ALA A 53 -0.02 15.73 1.16
CA ALA A 53 -0.04 14.30 1.35
C ALA A 53 1.33 13.74 1.75
N LYS A 54 1.32 12.72 2.61
CA LYS A 54 2.48 11.83 2.82
C LYS A 54 2.24 10.54 2.06
N TRP A 55 3.15 10.19 1.17
CA TRP A 55 3.07 8.98 0.38
C TRP A 55 4.44 8.51 -0.11
N ARG A 56 4.72 7.21 0.06
CA ARG A 56 5.93 6.54 -0.44
C ARG A 56 7.26 7.22 -0.09
N GLY A 57 7.35 7.75 1.14
CA GLY A 57 8.55 8.38 1.67
C GLY A 57 8.75 9.83 1.25
N ASN A 58 7.81 10.40 0.50
CA ASN A 58 7.67 11.85 0.43
C ASN A 58 6.60 12.26 1.45
N ASP A 59 7.01 13.08 2.41
CA ASP A 59 6.16 13.53 3.53
C ASP A 59 5.54 14.91 3.27
N ASP A 60 5.80 15.51 2.11
CA ASP A 60 5.32 16.83 1.73
C ASP A 60 4.99 16.89 0.24
N ILE A 61 3.85 16.31 -0.13
CA ILE A 61 3.29 16.40 -1.47
C ILE A 61 2.16 17.42 -1.47
N GLU A 62 2.39 18.62 -1.98
CA GLU A 62 1.33 19.61 -2.17
C GLU A 62 0.33 19.14 -3.25
N LEU A 63 -0.96 19.20 -2.94
CA LEU A 63 -2.04 18.87 -3.85
C LEU A 63 -2.65 20.13 -4.47
N LEU A 64 -2.70 20.19 -5.80
CA LEU A 64 -3.28 21.32 -6.52
C LEU A 64 -4.81 21.30 -6.41
N LYS A 65 -5.39 22.31 -5.76
CA LYS A 65 -6.84 22.45 -5.65
C LYS A 65 -7.46 22.73 -7.02
N ILE A 66 -8.40 21.88 -7.43
CA ILE A 66 -9.19 22.07 -8.66
C ILE A 66 -10.55 22.69 -8.31
N ASN A 67 -11.17 22.21 -7.23
CA ASN A 67 -12.34 22.80 -6.57
C ASN A 67 -12.42 22.28 -5.13
N ASP A 68 -13.48 22.62 -4.40
CA ASP A 68 -13.60 22.31 -2.96
C ASP A 68 -13.62 20.82 -2.61
N SER A 69 -13.88 19.93 -3.56
CA SER A 69 -13.90 18.48 -3.34
C SER A 69 -12.93 17.71 -4.24
N SER A 70 -12.11 18.40 -5.04
CA SER A 70 -11.19 17.72 -5.94
C SER A 70 -9.84 18.40 -6.08
N PHE A 71 -8.82 17.56 -6.06
CA PHE A 71 -7.42 17.95 -6.00
C PHE A 71 -6.62 17.11 -6.98
N TYR A 72 -5.56 17.66 -7.54
CA TYR A 72 -4.64 16.92 -8.40
C TYR A 72 -3.34 16.64 -7.65
N MET A 73 -2.92 15.38 -7.64
CA MET A 73 -1.66 14.91 -7.06
C MET A 73 -0.73 14.49 -8.21
N LYS A 74 0.37 15.22 -8.38
CA LYS A 74 1.29 15.06 -9.52
C LYS A 74 2.00 13.70 -9.51
N GLU A 75 2.33 13.18 -8.34
CA GLU A 75 3.06 11.94 -8.08
C GLU A 75 2.22 10.72 -8.44
N LEU A 76 0.90 10.82 -8.25
CA LEU A 76 -0.04 9.84 -8.80
C LEU A 76 -0.35 10.11 -10.27
N ASN A 77 -0.13 11.35 -10.73
CA ASN A 77 -0.73 11.89 -11.94
C ASN A 77 -2.24 11.67 -11.92
N GLU A 78 -2.92 11.94 -10.81
CA GLU A 78 -4.35 11.66 -10.65
C GLU A 78 -5.13 12.84 -10.07
N LYS A 79 -6.38 12.98 -10.52
CA LYS A 79 -7.35 13.86 -9.88
C LYS A 79 -8.11 13.06 -8.83
N MET A 80 -7.90 13.42 -7.58
CA MET A 80 -8.51 12.85 -6.39
C MET A 80 -9.82 13.57 -6.08
N LEU A 81 -10.89 12.82 -5.85
CA LEU A 81 -12.22 13.29 -5.50
C LEU A 81 -12.50 12.90 -4.05
N PHE A 82 -12.70 13.88 -3.17
CA PHE A 82 -13.04 13.68 -1.77
C PHE A 82 -14.56 13.63 -1.64
N VAL A 83 -15.08 12.49 -1.20
CA VAL A 83 -16.52 12.20 -1.16
C VAL A 83 -16.94 11.92 0.29
N SER A 84 -17.88 12.71 0.81
CA SER A 84 -18.34 12.63 2.21
C SER A 84 -19.25 11.44 2.50
N GLU A 85 -20.05 11.00 1.53
CA GLU A 85 -21.08 9.96 1.71
C GLU A 85 -20.69 8.61 1.09
N PRO A 86 -20.97 7.46 1.74
CA PRO A 86 -21.62 7.31 3.05
C PRO A 86 -20.68 7.58 4.23
N LYS A 87 -19.37 7.66 3.96
CA LYS A 87 -18.31 8.09 4.87
C LYS A 87 -17.23 8.73 4.02
N MET A 88 -16.44 9.62 4.62
CA MET A 88 -15.34 10.27 3.92
C MET A 88 -14.40 9.24 3.28
N HIS A 89 -14.21 9.36 1.97
CA HIS A 89 -13.29 8.51 1.20
C HIS A 89 -12.81 9.26 -0.04
N ILE A 90 -11.76 8.74 -0.66
CA ILE A 90 -11.22 9.29 -1.91
C ILE A 90 -11.62 8.38 -3.06
N LYS A 91 -11.98 8.98 -4.20
CA LYS A 91 -12.09 8.30 -5.48
C LYS A 91 -11.08 8.92 -6.45
N LEU A 92 -10.59 8.14 -7.41
CA LEU A 92 -9.90 8.73 -8.56
C LEU A 92 -10.92 9.13 -9.64
N ALA A 93 -10.72 10.28 -10.26
CA ALA A 93 -11.50 10.69 -11.42
C ALA A 93 -11.31 9.68 -12.57
N LYS A 94 -12.39 9.39 -13.32
CA LYS A 94 -12.34 8.41 -14.41
C LYS A 94 -11.35 8.83 -15.49
N LYS A 95 -10.52 7.89 -15.94
CA LYS A 95 -9.65 8.04 -17.10
C LYS A 95 -9.70 6.83 -18.03
N THR A 96 -9.31 7.03 -19.28
CA THR A 96 -9.23 5.96 -20.29
C THR A 96 -8.23 4.87 -19.86
N GLU A 97 -7.11 5.28 -19.26
CA GLU A 97 -6.04 4.42 -18.77
C GLU A 97 -6.49 3.48 -17.65
N HIS A 98 -7.55 3.85 -16.92
CA HIS A 98 -8.11 3.01 -15.85
C HIS A 98 -8.86 1.80 -16.36
N LYS A 99 -9.21 1.73 -17.65
CA LYS A 99 -9.96 0.60 -18.25
C LYS A 99 -11.21 0.24 -17.43
N ASP A 100 -11.98 1.26 -17.07
CA ASP A 100 -13.19 1.19 -16.23
C ASP A 100 -13.00 0.71 -14.78
N VAL A 101 -11.77 0.48 -14.33
CA VAL A 101 -11.48 0.22 -12.92
C VAL A 101 -11.75 1.48 -12.09
N LYS A 102 -12.52 1.31 -11.01
CA LYS A 102 -12.81 2.38 -10.05
C LYS A 102 -11.89 2.23 -8.84
N TYR A 103 -11.15 3.28 -8.54
CA TYR A 103 -10.27 3.33 -7.39
C TYR A 103 -10.95 4.06 -6.24
N HIS A 104 -10.94 3.43 -5.07
CA HIS A 104 -11.52 3.96 -3.84
C HIS A 104 -10.52 3.80 -2.71
N PHE A 105 -10.20 4.90 -2.02
CA PHE A 105 -9.34 4.87 -0.84
C PHE A 105 -10.20 5.13 0.39
N LYS A 106 -10.38 4.08 1.19
CA LYS A 106 -11.15 4.13 2.44
C LYS A 106 -10.38 4.96 3.47
N LYS A 107 -11.04 5.95 4.09
CA LYS A 107 -10.48 6.61 5.27
C LYS A 107 -10.35 5.59 6.40
N MET A 108 -9.18 5.55 7.01
CA MET A 108 -8.82 4.64 8.09
C MET A 108 -9.30 5.19 9.43
N ASN A 109 -9.59 4.30 10.37
CA ASN A 109 -9.75 4.69 11.76
C ASN A 109 -8.39 5.07 12.36
N ALA A 110 -8.37 5.91 13.39
CA ALA A 110 -7.14 6.43 14.01
C ALA A 110 -6.13 5.31 14.36
N ASP A 111 -6.62 4.24 15.01
CA ASP A 111 -5.78 3.12 15.48
C ASP A 111 -5.62 2.00 14.43
N GLU A 112 -6.19 2.15 13.24
CA GLU A 112 -6.08 1.14 12.20
C GLU A 112 -4.65 1.10 11.64
N LYS A 113 -4.03 -0.08 11.64
CA LYS A 113 -2.72 -0.34 11.03
C LYS A 113 -2.85 -1.33 9.89
N THR A 114 -2.12 -1.05 8.81
CA THR A 114 -1.90 -1.98 7.70
C THR A 114 -0.98 -3.14 8.12
N PRO A 115 -0.96 -4.25 7.37
CA PRO A 115 0.00 -5.32 7.63
C PRO A 115 1.45 -4.83 7.66
N SER A 116 1.83 -3.88 6.79
CA SER A 116 3.18 -3.33 6.71
C SER A 116 3.54 -2.47 7.91
N GLU A 117 2.58 -1.77 8.51
CA GLU A 117 2.80 -1.00 9.73
C GLU A 117 2.97 -1.89 10.95
N TYR A 118 2.16 -2.94 11.09
CA TYR A 118 2.41 -3.97 12.11
C TYR A 118 3.79 -4.61 11.92
N PHE A 119 4.15 -4.92 10.67
CA PHE A 119 5.45 -5.51 10.36
C PHE A 119 6.61 -4.59 10.72
N LYS A 120 6.54 -3.30 10.34
CA LYS A 120 7.53 -2.27 10.70
C LYS A 120 7.66 -2.09 12.22
N ALA A 121 6.55 -2.17 12.94
CA ALA A 121 6.51 -2.14 14.41
C ALA A 121 6.99 -3.44 15.07
N LYS A 122 7.45 -4.44 14.28
CA LYS A 122 7.84 -5.79 14.74
C LYS A 122 6.71 -6.57 15.42
N GLU A 123 5.45 -6.17 15.20
CA GLU A 123 4.25 -6.85 15.66
C GLU A 123 3.86 -7.96 14.65
N PHE A 124 4.75 -8.94 14.44
CA PHE A 124 4.66 -9.91 13.34
C PHE A 124 3.39 -10.77 13.37
N ASP A 125 2.93 -11.16 14.55
CA ASP A 125 1.67 -11.92 14.69
C ASP A 125 0.47 -11.13 14.19
N LYS A 126 0.42 -9.82 14.50
CA LYS A 126 -0.65 -8.93 14.02
C LYS A 126 -0.52 -8.68 12.52
N ALA A 127 0.70 -8.55 12.00
CA ALA A 127 0.94 -8.46 10.57
C ALA A 127 0.42 -9.70 9.83
N LEU A 128 0.70 -10.90 10.34
CA LEU A 128 0.19 -12.15 9.77
C LEU A 128 -1.34 -12.22 9.80
N ILE A 129 -1.97 -11.85 10.92
CA ILE A 129 -3.44 -11.80 11.03
C ILE A 129 -4.01 -10.82 10.00
N ALA A 130 -3.40 -9.65 9.83
CA ALA A 130 -3.83 -8.65 8.86
C ALA A 130 -3.67 -9.15 7.41
N PHE A 131 -2.57 -9.83 7.07
CA PHE A 131 -2.40 -10.44 5.75
C PHE A 131 -3.40 -11.57 5.48
N LYS A 132 -3.71 -12.41 6.48
CA LYS A 132 -4.75 -13.44 6.37
C LYS A 132 -6.13 -12.84 6.17
N LYS A 133 -6.42 -11.70 6.81
CA LYS A 133 -7.66 -10.95 6.59
C LYS A 133 -7.77 -10.52 5.12
N ILE A 134 -6.71 -9.95 4.55
CA ILE A 134 -6.67 -9.59 3.11
C ILE A 134 -6.95 -10.83 2.25
N GLN A 135 -6.27 -11.95 2.51
CA GLN A 135 -6.48 -13.19 1.74
C GLN A 135 -7.92 -13.71 1.83
N LYS A 136 -8.58 -13.56 3.00
CA LYS A 136 -9.98 -13.96 3.20
C LYS A 136 -10.95 -13.06 2.44
N GLU A 137 -10.70 -11.76 2.40
CA GLU A 137 -11.55 -10.77 1.74
C GLU A 137 -11.34 -10.72 0.22
N ASP A 138 -10.09 -10.84 -0.22
CA ASP A 138 -9.66 -10.84 -1.61
C ASP A 138 -8.42 -11.74 -1.77
N SER A 139 -8.67 -13.01 -2.12
CA SER A 139 -7.61 -14.01 -2.29
C SER A 139 -6.71 -13.77 -3.51
N LEU A 140 -7.11 -12.88 -4.42
CA LEU A 140 -6.35 -12.51 -5.62
C LEU A 140 -5.59 -11.19 -5.44
N ASN A 141 -5.68 -10.58 -4.25
CA ASN A 141 -5.11 -9.28 -3.97
C ASN A 141 -3.59 -9.26 -4.29
N PRO A 142 -3.11 -8.29 -5.08
CA PRO A 142 -1.70 -8.23 -5.47
C PRO A 142 -0.70 -8.18 -4.31
N VAL A 143 -1.10 -7.60 -3.17
CA VAL A 143 -0.29 -7.49 -1.95
C VAL A 143 0.07 -8.86 -1.39
N ILE A 144 -0.89 -9.80 -1.39
CA ILE A 144 -0.70 -11.11 -0.78
C ILE A 144 -0.22 -12.18 -1.74
N ARG A 145 0.00 -11.85 -3.03
CA ARG A 145 0.52 -12.81 -4.00
C ARG A 145 1.84 -13.43 -3.51
N GLN A 146 1.93 -14.75 -3.60
CA GLN A 146 3.09 -15.53 -3.15
C GLN A 146 4.43 -14.94 -3.61
N TRP A 147 4.54 -14.56 -4.89
CA TRP A 147 5.77 -14.02 -5.47
C TRP A 147 6.07 -12.59 -5.01
N THR A 148 5.05 -11.77 -4.74
CA THR A 148 5.19 -10.42 -4.16
C THR A 148 5.82 -10.52 -2.76
N ILE A 149 5.27 -11.37 -1.89
CA ILE A 149 5.79 -11.58 -0.54
C ILE A 149 7.18 -12.23 -0.60
N ASN A 150 7.39 -13.20 -1.49
CA ASN A 150 8.69 -13.83 -1.67
C ASN A 150 9.76 -12.79 -2.07
N ARG A 151 9.45 -11.91 -3.02
CA ARG A 151 10.35 -10.82 -3.44
C ARG A 151 10.67 -9.90 -2.28
N LEU A 152 9.69 -9.55 -1.44
CA LEU A 152 9.93 -8.75 -0.22
C LEU A 152 10.94 -9.43 0.71
N GLY A 153 10.80 -10.74 0.95
CA GLY A 153 11.74 -11.51 1.78
C GLY A 153 13.17 -11.47 1.21
N TYR A 154 13.31 -11.66 -0.11
CA TYR A 154 14.62 -11.54 -0.76
C TYR A 154 15.16 -10.11 -0.79
N ASN A 155 14.31 -9.08 -0.81
CA ASN A 155 14.76 -7.70 -0.66
C ASN A 155 15.40 -7.48 0.72
N PHE A 156 14.79 -8.04 1.78
CA PHE A 156 15.38 -8.00 3.13
C PHE A 156 16.71 -8.76 3.19
N ILE A 157 16.83 -9.93 2.55
CA ILE A 157 18.12 -10.65 2.43
C ILE A 157 19.19 -9.78 1.78
N ARG A 158 18.87 -9.09 0.67
CA ARG A 158 19.84 -8.23 -0.04
C ARG A 158 20.30 -7.02 0.77
N ASN A 159 19.53 -6.66 1.81
CA ASN A 159 19.87 -5.59 2.75
C ASN A 159 20.39 -6.14 4.09
N ASP A 160 20.84 -7.40 4.12
CA ASP A 160 21.35 -8.12 5.30
C ASP A 160 20.38 -8.17 6.51
N ASN A 161 19.10 -7.86 6.30
CA ASN A 161 18.07 -7.90 7.33
C ASN A 161 17.43 -9.29 7.38
N PHE A 162 18.18 -10.26 7.88
CA PHE A 162 17.75 -11.66 7.92
C PHE A 162 16.56 -11.91 8.87
N ASP A 163 16.40 -11.10 9.91
CA ASP A 163 15.26 -11.24 10.84
C ASP A 163 13.95 -10.86 10.16
N SER A 164 13.89 -9.70 9.48
CA SER A 164 12.71 -9.34 8.71
C SER A 164 12.46 -10.29 7.55
N ALA A 165 13.51 -10.77 6.87
CA ALA A 165 13.36 -11.76 5.81
C ALA A 165 12.69 -13.04 6.34
N LEU A 166 13.10 -13.54 7.51
CA LEU A 166 12.54 -14.74 8.12
C LEU A 166 11.04 -14.57 8.37
N GLU A 167 10.63 -13.45 8.97
CA GLU A 167 9.23 -13.18 9.27
C GLU A 167 8.38 -13.04 8.01
N VAL A 168 8.91 -12.41 6.95
CA VAL A 168 8.22 -12.37 5.65
C VAL A 168 8.04 -13.77 5.05
N PHE A 169 9.04 -14.63 5.11
CA PHE A 169 8.92 -15.99 4.58
C PHE A 169 7.97 -16.86 5.43
N LYS A 170 7.92 -16.66 6.75
CA LYS A 170 6.91 -17.29 7.62
C LYS A 170 5.49 -16.85 7.24
N ILE A 171 5.28 -15.55 7.00
CA ILE A 171 4.00 -15.04 6.50
C ILE A 171 3.63 -15.70 5.17
N ASN A 172 4.57 -15.77 4.22
CA ASN A 172 4.33 -16.42 2.93
C ASN A 172 3.94 -17.90 3.11
N ALA A 173 4.61 -18.63 4.00
CA ALA A 173 4.34 -20.04 4.28
C ALA A 173 2.95 -20.25 4.89
N ALA A 174 2.53 -19.33 5.75
CA ALA A 174 1.20 -19.35 6.35
C ALA A 174 0.08 -19.05 5.33
N LEU A 175 0.33 -18.20 4.33
CA LEU A 175 -0.64 -17.89 3.27
C LEU A 175 -0.65 -18.95 2.14
N TYR A 176 0.48 -19.62 1.92
CA TYR A 176 0.65 -20.62 0.85
C TYR A 176 1.25 -21.93 1.36
N PRO A 177 0.55 -22.66 2.25
CA PRO A 177 1.07 -23.86 2.91
C PRO A 177 1.26 -25.08 1.98
N LYS A 178 0.85 -24.97 0.71
CA LYS A 178 1.03 -26.01 -0.31
C LYS A 178 2.07 -25.63 -1.38
N SER A 179 2.87 -24.60 -1.14
CA SER A 179 3.85 -24.12 -2.11
C SER A 179 5.26 -24.59 -1.78
N SER A 180 5.81 -25.48 -2.62
CA SER A 180 7.19 -25.94 -2.49
C SER A 180 8.20 -24.79 -2.52
N ASN A 181 7.95 -23.76 -3.34
CA ASN A 181 8.83 -22.60 -3.45
C ASN A 181 8.91 -21.81 -2.14
N VAL A 182 7.80 -21.71 -1.40
CA VAL A 182 7.77 -20.94 -0.16
C VAL A 182 8.56 -21.63 0.94
N PHE A 183 8.41 -22.94 1.11
CA PHE A 183 9.24 -23.70 2.05
C PHE A 183 10.71 -23.75 1.61
N ASN A 184 10.99 -23.70 0.31
CA ASN A 184 12.35 -23.57 -0.18
C ASN A 184 12.98 -22.24 0.28
N SER A 185 12.32 -21.10 0.05
CA SER A 185 12.80 -19.79 0.54
C SER A 185 12.91 -19.71 2.06
N LEU A 186 11.96 -20.32 2.79
CA LEU A 186 12.01 -20.39 4.25
C LEU A 186 13.22 -21.22 4.73
N GLY A 187 13.55 -22.31 4.03
CA GLY A 187 14.77 -23.08 4.29
C GLY A 187 16.05 -22.28 4.02
N GLU A 188 16.09 -21.47 2.96
CA GLU A 188 17.24 -20.61 2.64
C GLU A 188 17.52 -19.59 3.73
N ILE A 189 16.49 -18.90 4.23
CA ILE A 189 16.71 -17.89 5.27
C ILE A 189 17.16 -18.53 6.60
N TYR A 190 16.63 -19.69 6.97
CA TYR A 190 17.14 -20.43 8.13
C TYR A 190 18.60 -20.83 7.93
N TYR A 191 18.98 -21.26 6.72
CA TYR A 191 20.37 -21.57 6.39
C TYR A 191 21.28 -20.35 6.53
N LEU A 192 20.87 -19.18 6.00
CA LEU A 192 21.62 -17.93 6.14
C LEU A 192 21.79 -17.51 7.60
N LYS A 193 20.76 -17.75 8.42
CA LYS A 193 20.78 -17.54 9.88
C LYS A 193 21.53 -18.62 10.65
N LYS A 194 22.18 -19.57 9.96
CA LYS A 194 22.93 -20.71 10.53
C LYS A 194 22.07 -21.70 11.33
N ASP A 195 20.75 -21.60 11.22
CA ASP A 195 19.81 -22.56 11.81
C ASP A 195 19.65 -23.76 10.87
N THR A 196 20.63 -24.67 10.95
CA THR A 196 20.69 -25.84 10.07
C THR A 196 19.52 -26.80 10.28
N VAL A 197 18.98 -26.87 11.51
CA VAL A 197 17.87 -27.76 11.84
C VAL A 197 16.60 -27.31 11.11
N ASN A 198 16.21 -26.04 11.28
CA ASN A 198 15.03 -25.51 10.61
C ASN A 198 15.22 -25.37 9.10
N ALA A 199 16.45 -25.14 8.62
CA ALA A 199 16.75 -25.16 7.20
C ALA A 199 16.43 -26.52 6.57
N ILE A 200 16.95 -27.62 7.14
CA ILE A 200 16.72 -28.98 6.65
C ILE A 200 15.23 -29.33 6.70
N ASP A 201 14.52 -29.00 7.78
CA ASP A 201 13.09 -29.26 7.90
C ASP A 201 12.28 -28.59 6.77
N ASN A 202 12.56 -27.32 6.49
CA ASN A 202 11.85 -26.59 5.44
C ASN A 202 12.22 -27.04 4.03
N PHE A 203 13.49 -27.41 3.77
CA PHE A 203 13.85 -28.03 2.49
C PHE A 203 13.19 -29.40 2.30
N LYS A 204 13.03 -30.20 3.37
CA LYS A 204 12.27 -31.45 3.32
C LYS A 204 10.79 -31.21 3.02
N LYS A 205 10.14 -30.23 3.68
CA LYS A 205 8.76 -29.82 3.37
C LYS A 205 8.60 -29.40 1.91
N SER A 206 9.55 -28.61 1.40
CA SER A 206 9.60 -28.21 0.00
C SER A 206 9.64 -29.41 -0.95
N LEU A 207 10.47 -30.41 -0.66
CA LEU A 207 10.61 -31.64 -1.46
C LEU A 207 9.43 -32.61 -1.30
N ALA A 208 8.75 -32.62 -0.16
CA ALA A 208 7.53 -33.38 0.03
C ALA A 208 6.40 -32.87 -0.87
N ILE A 209 6.36 -31.56 -1.14
CA ILE A 209 5.37 -30.94 -2.05
C ILE A 209 5.79 -31.07 -3.51
N ASN A 210 7.05 -30.77 -3.81
CA ASN A 210 7.61 -30.92 -5.15
C ASN A 210 8.96 -31.64 -5.06
N PRO A 211 8.97 -32.96 -5.30
CA PRO A 211 10.19 -33.76 -5.29
C PRO A 211 11.26 -33.25 -6.25
N GLU A 212 10.92 -32.48 -7.29
CA GLU A 212 11.85 -31.96 -8.29
C GLU A 212 12.42 -30.57 -7.99
N ASN A 213 12.19 -30.02 -6.79
CA ASN A 213 12.81 -28.76 -6.38
C ASN A 213 14.34 -28.91 -6.26
N ARG A 214 15.04 -28.56 -7.36
CA ARG A 214 16.51 -28.69 -7.49
C ARG A 214 17.28 -27.94 -6.41
N ASN A 215 16.76 -26.78 -6.00
CA ASN A 215 17.39 -25.93 -5.01
C ASN A 215 17.34 -26.58 -3.62
N SER A 216 16.17 -27.07 -3.21
CA SER A 216 16.03 -27.86 -1.98
C SER A 216 16.89 -29.14 -1.99
N LYS A 217 16.94 -29.88 -3.11
CA LYS A 217 17.85 -31.05 -3.25
C LYS A 217 19.32 -30.64 -3.00
N ARG A 218 19.75 -29.52 -3.58
CA ARG A 218 21.13 -29.00 -3.45
C ARG A 218 21.46 -28.65 -2.00
N PHE A 219 20.58 -27.94 -1.30
CA PHE A 219 20.80 -27.58 0.10
C PHE A 219 20.80 -28.78 1.03
N ILE A 220 19.88 -29.75 0.86
CA ILE A 220 19.90 -30.99 1.65
C ILE A 220 21.25 -31.70 1.48
N LYS A 221 21.70 -31.92 0.23
CA LYS A 221 22.99 -32.55 -0.03
C LYS A 221 24.16 -31.80 0.60
N LYS A 222 24.14 -30.46 0.57
CA LYS A 222 25.17 -29.61 1.20
C LYS A 222 25.18 -29.76 2.73
N LEU A 223 23.99 -29.75 3.34
CA LEU A 223 23.83 -29.72 4.79
C LEU A 223 23.99 -31.07 5.47
N THR A 224 23.78 -32.18 4.74
CA THR A 224 23.94 -33.53 5.30
C THR A 224 25.30 -34.16 5.02
N LYS A 225 26.07 -33.64 4.06
CA LYS A 225 27.44 -34.11 3.77
C LYS A 225 28.49 -33.62 4.76
N ASN A 226 28.20 -32.55 5.51
CA ASN A 226 29.12 -31.95 6.47
C ASN A 226 28.93 -32.49 7.90
N LYS A 227 28.42 -33.73 8.03
CA LYS A 227 28.30 -34.46 9.30
C LYS A 227 29.19 -35.68 9.28
#